data_AF-A7BCU6-F1
#
_entry.id   AF-A7BCU6-F1
#
_cell.length_a   1.000
_cell.length_b   1.000
_cell.length_c   1.000
_cell.angle_alpha   90.00
_cell.angle_beta   90.00
_cell.angle_gamma   90.00
#
_symmetry.space_group_name_H-M   'P 1'
#
loop_
_entity.id
_entity.type
_entity.pdbx_description
1 polymer ?
#
loop_
_entity_poly.entity_id
_entity_poly.type
_entity_poly.pdbx_seq_one_letter_code
_entity_poly.pdbx_strand_id
1 'polypeptide(L)'
;MLLAGLTEEPGWIRSSFNLTYRVPWEKLTQGVRGVYPYIQDAEVQVDGEPLRLSAPEDLLAIPEASSVMIRGMSPILKAPIMLTFFNQKPFVNVAIGRVNEEFQTTDYEKFNKSMCQFMDSIEIMMHVPPATLPKG
;
A
#
# COMPACT_ATOMS: atom_id res chain seq x y z
N MET A 1 -8.21 -4.44 7.36
CA MET A 1 -7.92 -3.06 7.77
C MET A 1 -9.22 -2.26 7.81
N LEU A 2 -9.28 -1.18 8.60
CA LEU A 2 -10.47 -0.33 8.70
C LEU A 2 -10.16 1.09 8.25
N LEU A 3 -10.98 1.65 7.36
CA LEU A 3 -10.89 3.06 6.99
C LEU A 3 -11.13 3.94 8.22
N ALA A 4 -10.16 4.77 8.58
CA ALA A 4 -10.23 5.68 9.72
C ALA A 4 -10.75 7.07 9.32
N GLY A 5 -10.49 7.47 8.07
CA GLY A 5 -10.92 8.75 7.55
C GLY A 5 -10.35 9.00 6.16
N LEU A 6 -10.94 9.97 5.46
CA LEU A 6 -10.46 10.44 4.17
C LEU A 6 -10.57 11.97 4.08
N THR A 7 -9.76 12.56 3.22
CA THR A 7 -9.77 13.99 2.89
C THR A 7 -9.58 14.13 1.39
N GLU A 8 -10.42 14.94 0.77
CA GLU A 8 -10.28 15.27 -0.65
C GLU A 8 -9.29 16.42 -0.84
N GLU A 9 -8.36 16.23 -1.76
CA GLU A 9 -7.41 17.24 -2.23
C GLU A 9 -7.59 17.42 -3.75
N PRO A 10 -7.15 18.55 -4.34
CA PRO A 10 -7.17 18.72 -5.79
C PRO A 10 -6.43 17.56 -6.50
N GLY A 11 -7.17 16.74 -7.23
CA GLY A 11 -6.65 15.59 -7.97
C GLY A 11 -6.37 14.32 -7.14
N TRP A 12 -6.55 14.34 -5.82
CA TRP A 12 -6.21 13.22 -4.94
C TRP A 12 -7.25 12.99 -3.84
N ILE A 13 -7.38 11.75 -3.38
CA ILE A 13 -8.03 11.43 -2.11
C ILE A 13 -6.95 10.88 -1.19
N ARG A 14 -6.79 11.52 -0.03
CA ARG A 14 -5.95 11.03 1.06
C ARG A 14 -6.82 10.24 2.03
N SER A 15 -6.35 9.11 2.51
CA SER A 15 -7.03 8.33 3.53
C SER A 15 -6.05 7.61 4.44
N SER A 16 -6.55 7.21 5.61
CA SER A 16 -5.80 6.41 6.57
C SER A 16 -6.58 5.13 6.87
N PHE A 17 -5.90 3.99 6.81
CA PHE A 17 -6.45 2.69 7.15
C PHE A 17 -5.76 2.15 8.40
N ASN A 18 -6.52 1.88 9.45
CA ASN A 18 -6.01 1.25 10.65
C ASN A 18 -5.73 -0.24 10.37
N LEU A 19 -4.55 -0.69 10.79
CA LEU A 19 -4.24 -2.10 10.85
C LEU A 19 -5.12 -2.77 11.91
N THR A 20 -5.56 -3.99 11.65
CA THR A 20 -6.28 -4.83 12.61
C THR A 20 -5.36 -5.19 13.77
N TYR A 21 -4.09 -5.48 13.47
CA TYR A 21 -3.04 -5.73 14.46
C TYR A 21 -1.80 -4.91 14.14
N ARG A 22 -1.11 -4.44 15.18
CA ARG A 22 0.23 -3.86 14.98
C ARG A 22 1.16 -4.95 14.48
N VAL A 23 1.96 -4.63 13.47
CA VAL A 23 2.95 -5.54 12.90
C VAL A 23 4.34 -4.92 12.96
N PRO A 24 5.41 -5.73 13.11
CA PRO A 24 6.79 -5.24 13.10
C PRO A 24 7.23 -4.87 11.67
N TRP A 25 8.41 -4.24 11.57
CA TRP A 25 9.00 -3.79 10.31
C TRP A 25 9.00 -4.86 9.21
N GLU A 26 9.43 -6.08 9.53
CA GLU A 26 9.54 -7.18 8.56
C GLU A 26 8.19 -7.54 7.93
N LYS A 27 7.10 -7.35 8.69
CA LYS A 27 5.74 -7.59 8.22
C LYS A 27 5.23 -6.46 7.34
N LEU A 28 5.63 -5.21 7.60
CA LEU A 28 5.33 -4.08 6.73
C LEU A 28 6.01 -4.24 5.36
N THR A 29 7.30 -4.57 5.35
CA THR A 29 8.04 -4.79 4.11
C THR A 29 7.55 -6.01 3.34
N GLN A 30 7.08 -7.05 4.05
CA GLN A 30 6.37 -8.18 3.46
C GLN A 30 5.05 -7.78 2.79
N GLY A 31 4.27 -6.87 3.40
CA GLY A 31 3.08 -6.29 2.78
C GLY A 31 3.40 -5.50 1.51
N VAL A 32 4.45 -4.66 1.54
CA VAL A 32 4.94 -3.92 0.36
C VAL A 32 5.37 -4.88 -0.75
N ARG A 33 6.11 -5.94 -0.42
CA ARG A 33 6.50 -6.99 -1.37
C ARG A 33 5.27 -7.67 -1.98
N GLY A 34 4.26 -7.97 -1.18
CA GLY A 34 3.03 -8.62 -1.64
C GLY A 34 2.26 -7.79 -2.65
N VAL A 35 2.20 -6.47 -2.46
CA VAL A 35 1.49 -5.56 -3.38
C VAL A 35 2.33 -5.17 -4.61
N TYR A 36 3.65 -5.20 -4.50
CA TYR A 36 4.60 -4.83 -5.56
C TYR A 36 4.25 -5.36 -6.97
N PRO A 37 3.99 -6.67 -7.20
CA PRO A 37 3.69 -7.19 -8.53
C PRO A 37 2.35 -6.71 -9.11
N TYR A 38 1.49 -6.10 -8.30
CA TYR A 38 0.17 -5.59 -8.71
C TYR A 38 0.17 -4.09 -8.97
N ILE A 39 1.32 -3.41 -8.84
CA ILE A 39 1.48 -1.98 -9.13
C ILE A 39 2.36 -1.85 -10.38
N GLN A 40 1.81 -1.22 -11.42
CA GLN A 40 2.56 -0.88 -12.63
C GLN A 40 3.48 0.32 -12.36
N ASP A 41 4.67 0.27 -12.96
CA ASP A 41 5.72 1.27 -12.77
C ASP A 41 6.01 1.54 -11.28
N ALA A 42 6.02 0.45 -10.50
CA ALA A 42 6.19 0.50 -9.05
C ALA A 42 7.53 1.15 -8.67
N GLU A 43 7.45 2.17 -7.82
CA GLU A 43 8.59 2.79 -7.16
C GLU A 43 8.43 2.62 -5.65
N VAL A 44 9.50 2.19 -4.99
CA VAL A 44 9.54 2.07 -3.53
C VAL A 44 10.45 3.14 -2.95
N GLN A 45 10.05 3.72 -1.83
CA GLN A 45 10.85 4.68 -1.07
C GLN A 45 10.96 4.24 0.39
N VAL A 46 12.12 4.46 1.00
CA VAL A 46 12.35 4.25 2.43
C VAL A 46 12.74 5.60 3.04
N ASP A 47 11.98 6.05 4.03
CA ASP A 47 12.13 7.38 4.64
C ASP A 47 12.20 8.55 3.63
N GLY A 48 11.44 8.40 2.52
CA GLY A 48 11.33 9.39 1.45
C GLY A 48 12.40 9.26 0.36
N GLU A 49 13.39 8.41 0.55
CA GLU A 49 14.46 8.19 -0.43
C GLU A 49 14.12 7.00 -1.37
N PRO A 50 14.21 7.16 -2.70
CA PRO A 50 13.97 6.08 -3.64
C PRO A 50 14.91 4.88 -3.42
N LEU A 51 14.33 3.70 -3.30
CA LEU A 51 15.05 2.43 -3.17
C LEU A 51 15.18 1.76 -4.54
N ARG A 52 16.42 1.50 -4.96
CA ARG A 52 16.69 0.68 -6.15
C ARG A 52 16.60 -0.80 -5.79
N LEU A 53 15.60 -1.48 -6.33
CA LEU A 53 15.40 -2.91 -6.15
C LEU A 53 15.91 -3.67 -7.38
N SER A 54 16.65 -4.75 -7.17
CA SER A 54 16.96 -5.71 -8.23
C SER A 54 15.83 -6.74 -8.36
N ALA A 55 15.20 -7.09 -7.24
CA ALA A 55 14.04 -7.98 -7.16
C ALA A 55 13.12 -7.58 -5.98
N PRO A 56 11.82 -7.94 -6.00
CA PRO A 56 10.91 -7.70 -4.87
C PRO A 56 11.36 -8.35 -3.55
N GLU A 57 12.17 -9.40 -3.61
CA GLU A 57 12.76 -10.09 -2.46
C GLU A 57 13.71 -9.19 -1.67
N ASP A 58 14.35 -8.20 -2.33
CA ASP A 58 15.27 -7.26 -1.67
C ASP A 58 14.57 -6.44 -0.57
N LEU A 59 13.24 -6.26 -0.68
CA LEU A 59 12.42 -5.59 0.34
C LEU A 59 12.47 -6.27 1.70
N LEU A 60 12.70 -7.59 1.76
CA LEU A 60 12.75 -8.32 3.02
C LEU A 60 14.08 -8.13 3.76
N ALA A 61 15.11 -7.64 3.07
CA ALA A 61 16.44 -7.44 3.63
C ALA A 61 16.71 -5.96 4.00
N ILE A 62 15.75 -5.06 3.80
CA ILE A 62 15.96 -3.64 4.09
C ILE A 62 16.05 -3.43 5.61
N PRO A 63 17.04 -2.66 6.11
CA PRO A 63 17.13 -2.29 7.52
C PRO A 63 15.87 -1.59 8.00
N GLU A 64 15.59 -1.74 9.31
CA GLU A 64 14.47 -1.04 9.96
C GLU A 64 14.57 0.48 9.76
N ALA A 65 13.47 1.09 9.32
CA ALA A 65 13.36 2.51 9.08
C ALA A 65 12.04 3.07 9.63
N SER A 66 11.82 4.38 9.49
CA SER A 66 10.61 5.02 10.02
C SER A 66 9.38 4.69 9.17
N SER A 67 9.57 4.57 7.86
CA SER A 67 8.52 4.37 6.87
C SER A 67 9.01 3.69 5.60
N VAL A 68 8.10 2.98 4.94
CA VAL A 68 8.28 2.46 3.58
C VAL A 68 7.05 2.84 2.76
N MET A 69 7.27 3.34 1.55
CA MET A 69 6.22 3.72 0.62
C MET A 69 6.36 2.90 -0.66
N ILE A 70 5.23 2.50 -1.24
CA ILE A 70 5.17 2.05 -2.63
C ILE A 70 4.17 2.93 -3.39
N ARG A 71 4.54 3.31 -4.61
CA ARG A 71 3.70 4.09 -5.51
C ARG A 71 3.74 3.58 -6.93
N GLY A 72 2.71 3.90 -7.71
CA GLY A 72 2.63 3.59 -9.13
C GLY A 72 1.18 3.58 -9.59
N MET A 73 0.91 2.94 -10.73
CA MET A 73 -0.44 2.79 -11.26
C MET A 73 -1.03 1.45 -10.79
N SER A 74 -2.19 1.47 -10.14
CA SER A 74 -2.92 0.23 -9.80
C SER A 74 -3.86 -0.15 -10.95
N PRO A 75 -3.65 -1.29 -11.64
CA PRO A 75 -4.57 -1.74 -12.68
C PRO A 75 -5.92 -2.20 -12.13
N ILE A 76 -5.93 -2.66 -10.88
CA ILE A 76 -7.14 -3.09 -10.15
C ILE A 76 -8.05 -1.89 -9.91
N LEU A 77 -7.48 -0.81 -9.38
CA LEU A 77 -8.22 0.42 -9.05
C LEU A 77 -8.31 1.39 -10.23
N LYS A 78 -7.58 1.12 -11.33
CA LYS A 78 -7.46 1.98 -12.51
C LYS A 78 -7.12 3.43 -12.13
N ALA A 79 -6.22 3.61 -11.17
CA ALA A 79 -5.81 4.91 -10.67
C ALA A 79 -4.38 4.87 -10.11
N PRO A 80 -3.63 6.00 -10.13
CA PRO A 80 -2.35 6.08 -9.46
C PRO A 80 -2.56 6.02 -7.95
N ILE A 81 -1.70 5.27 -7.26
CA ILE A 81 -1.79 5.03 -5.82
C ILE A 81 -0.44 5.22 -5.15
N MET A 82 -0.47 5.69 -3.90
CA MET A 82 0.66 5.73 -2.98
C MET A 82 0.23 5.09 -1.66
N LEU A 83 0.96 4.07 -1.20
CA LEU A 83 0.75 3.39 0.06
C LEU A 83 1.96 3.66 0.95
N THR A 84 1.75 4.29 2.11
CA THR A 84 2.82 4.60 3.07
C THR A 84 2.58 3.85 4.37
N PHE A 85 3.51 2.95 4.69
CA PHE A 85 3.52 2.16 5.91
C PHE A 85 4.47 2.79 6.91
N PHE A 86 4.06 2.89 8.17
CA PHE A 86 4.86 3.48 9.23
C PHE A 86 5.16 2.43 10.30
N ASN A 87 6.44 2.25 10.63
CA ASN A 87 6.87 1.25 11.61
C ASN A 87 6.28 1.47 13.01
N GLN A 88 6.13 2.74 13.41
CA GLN A 88 5.68 3.12 14.75
C GLN A 88 4.18 3.46 14.86
N LYS A 89 3.42 3.39 13.76
CA LYS A 89 2.00 3.80 13.76
C LYS A 89 1.09 2.63 13.34
N PRO A 90 -0.10 2.48 13.95
CA PRO A 90 -1.02 1.38 13.65
C PRO A 90 -1.88 1.66 12.40
N PHE A 91 -1.39 2.43 11.44
CA PHE A 91 -2.15 2.79 10.24
C PHE A 91 -1.26 2.92 9.00
N VAL A 92 -1.89 2.72 7.84
CA VAL A 92 -1.32 2.92 6.51
C VAL A 92 -1.98 4.15 5.90
N ASN A 93 -1.17 5.08 5.41
CA ASN A 93 -1.69 6.21 4.64
C ASN A 93 -1.78 5.82 3.17
N VAL A 94 -2.91 6.16 2.55
CA VAL A 94 -3.19 5.90 1.15
C VAL A 94 -3.48 7.22 0.47
N ALA A 95 -2.88 7.44 -0.70
CA ALA A 95 -3.28 8.50 -1.61
C ALA A 95 -3.65 7.89 -2.94
N ILE A 96 -4.82 8.23 -3.48
CA ILE A 96 -5.29 7.74 -4.77
C ILE A 96 -5.70 8.89 -5.69
N GLY A 97 -5.32 8.81 -6.96
CA GLY A 97 -5.62 9.85 -7.93
C GLY A 97 -7.09 9.86 -8.33
N ARG A 98 -7.69 11.05 -8.42
CA ARG A 98 -9.08 11.27 -8.85
C ARG A 98 -9.20 11.30 -10.38
N VAL A 99 -8.74 10.22 -11.01
CA VAL A 99 -8.62 10.14 -12.48
C VAL A 99 -9.77 9.41 -13.16
N ASN A 100 -10.52 8.59 -12.43
CA ASN A 100 -11.64 7.81 -12.95
C ASN A 100 -12.97 8.21 -12.28
N GLU A 101 -14.10 7.81 -12.87
CA GLU A 101 -15.43 8.17 -12.37
C GLU A 101 -15.67 7.68 -10.92
N GLU A 102 -15.10 6.52 -10.58
CA GLU A 102 -15.20 5.88 -9.27
C GLU A 102 -14.65 6.77 -8.14
N PHE A 103 -13.50 7.43 -8.35
CA PHE A 103 -12.86 8.30 -7.36
C PHE A 103 -13.16 9.79 -7.55
N GLN A 104 -13.81 10.20 -8.65
CA GLN A 104 -14.23 11.60 -8.82
C GLN A 104 -15.46 11.95 -7.99
N THR A 105 -16.39 11.01 -7.82
CA THR A 105 -17.71 11.22 -7.19
C THR A 105 -17.96 10.32 -5.97
N THR A 106 -16.88 10.00 -5.25
CA THR A 106 -16.91 9.05 -4.15
C THR A 106 -17.21 9.76 -2.81
N ASP A 107 -18.04 9.12 -1.99
CA ASP A 107 -18.23 9.48 -0.59
C ASP A 107 -17.51 8.45 0.30
N TYR A 108 -17.58 8.61 1.62
CA TYR A 108 -16.95 7.68 2.56
C TYR A 108 -17.36 6.22 2.33
N GLU A 109 -18.65 5.96 2.10
CA GLU A 109 -19.16 4.59 1.98
C GLU A 109 -18.69 3.96 0.67
N LYS A 110 -18.80 4.68 -0.44
CA LYS A 110 -18.33 4.21 -1.75
C LYS A 110 -16.82 3.99 -1.74
N PHE A 111 -16.05 4.95 -1.22
CA PHE A 111 -14.61 4.83 -1.11
C PHE A 111 -14.20 3.61 -0.29
N ASN A 112 -14.85 3.41 0.86
CA ASN A 112 -14.56 2.27 1.71
C ASN A 112 -14.88 0.95 1.00
N LYS A 113 -16.00 0.86 0.27
CA LYS A 113 -16.36 -0.34 -0.51
C LYS A 113 -15.35 -0.65 -1.62
N SER A 114 -14.84 0.37 -2.31
CA SER A 114 -13.83 0.21 -3.36
C SER A 114 -12.47 -0.24 -2.80
N MET A 115 -12.07 0.32 -1.66
CA MET A 115 -10.72 0.13 -1.12
C MET A 115 -10.61 -1.03 -0.13
N CYS A 116 -11.68 -1.43 0.57
CA CYS A 116 -11.59 -2.37 1.69
C CYS A 116 -10.94 -3.70 1.30
N GLN A 117 -11.38 -4.32 0.20
CA GLN A 117 -10.84 -5.60 -0.26
C GLN A 117 -9.36 -5.50 -0.67
N PHE A 118 -8.97 -4.38 -1.27
CA PHE A 118 -7.58 -4.12 -1.62
C PHE A 118 -6.71 -4.00 -0.37
N MET A 119 -7.15 -3.21 0.62
CA MET A 119 -6.41 -3.01 1.87
C MET A 119 -6.38 -4.28 2.74
N ASP A 120 -7.46 -5.06 2.76
CA ASP A 120 -7.52 -6.36 3.45
C ASP A 120 -6.55 -7.37 2.82
N SER A 121 -6.45 -7.39 1.49
CA SER A 121 -5.49 -8.25 0.79
C SER A 121 -4.05 -7.91 1.16
N ILE A 122 -3.71 -6.62 1.28
CA ILE A 122 -2.38 -6.18 1.72
C ILE A 122 -2.13 -6.64 3.16
N GLU A 123 -3.08 -6.47 4.07
CA GLU A 123 -2.93 -6.93 5.46
C GLU A 123 -2.71 -8.44 5.53
N ILE A 124 -3.46 -9.22 4.75
CA ILE A 124 -3.26 -10.67 4.63
C ILE A 124 -1.83 -10.96 4.15
N MET A 125 -1.34 -10.27 3.12
CA MET A 125 0.02 -10.47 2.59
C MET A 125 1.12 -10.17 3.61
N MET A 126 0.91 -9.27 4.57
CA MET A 126 1.84 -9.07 5.68
C MET A 126 2.01 -10.37 6.50
N HIS A 127 0.95 -11.16 6.65
CA HIS A 127 0.98 -12.35 7.50
C HIS A 127 1.30 -13.65 6.75
N VAL A 128 1.00 -13.73 5.44
CA VAL A 128 1.23 -14.94 4.63
C VAL A 128 2.70 -15.07 4.27
N PRO A 129 3.42 -16.13 4.71
CA PRO A 129 4.83 -16.34 4.39
C PRO A 129 5.10 -16.19 2.88
N PRO A 130 6.26 -15.66 2.47
CA PRO A 130 6.64 -15.62 1.06
C PRO A 130 6.45 -17.01 0.46
N ALA A 131 5.50 -17.15 -0.47
CA ALA A 131 5.37 -18.40 -1.21
C ALA A 131 6.72 -18.66 -1.88
N THR A 132 7.31 -19.83 -1.64
CA THR A 132 8.34 -20.38 -2.53
C THR A 132 7.64 -20.62 -3.86
N LEU A 133 7.62 -19.61 -4.73
CA LEU A 133 7.17 -19.80 -6.11
C LEU A 133 8.06 -20.91 -6.70
N PRO A 134 7.47 -21.99 -7.26
CA PRO A 134 8.26 -22.96 -7.98
C PRO A 134 9.01 -22.20 -9.08
N LYS A 135 10.33 -22.37 -9.13
CA LYS A 135 11.12 -21.94 -10.28
C LYS A 135 10.60 -22.76 -11.47
N GLY A 136 9.84 -22.11 -12.35
CA GLY A 136 9.53 -22.65 -13.68
C GLY A 136 10.80 -22.80 -14.50
#